data_AF-A0A662XGJ0-F1
#
_entry.id   AF-A0A662XGJ0-F1
#
_cell.length_a   1.000
_cell.length_b   1.000
_cell.length_c   1.000
_cell.angle_alpha   90.00
_cell.angle_beta   90.00
_cell.angle_gamma   90.00
#
_symmetry.space_group_name_H-M   'P 1'
#
loop_
_entity.id
_entity.type
_entity.pdbx_description
1 polymer ?
#
loop_
_entity_poly.entity_id
_entity_poly.type
_entity_poly.pdbx_seq_one_letter_code
_entity_poly.pdbx_strand_id
1 'polypeptide(L)'
;MLFLEAENKIIKEVLEGRLGEKCVPAPRPVQPLEIRLCDFDDVQYDVSIADNLLTVSMAYPPFKTLEGLGAQQMFAVTYSEFQLVAAKTGFDFSLQVNVDLITPENSGVCFEALQNGSASSLVPVQIPYRRNETMYVLPQADRIIVVYSVCFEDKTDQAVARVFLQVLESRLLQLGWLLFVDTRRTVNNAPPVAFNKDPPLELRGAPGLRNSPDLVGYLSLAIFPTHVATTEKRIKAATLVQGLRNYLHYHIKASKTYLHIRMRKRVDLLLQGTIACWHFQVSRLYGNLLHLPAFSTAASSEEASAAVAEPVTKKPKQQQQQPVVETTWNTLVVGEIVDFHAHPQADRLNVCAVNIGDKEDLLQIICGAPNVRQGARVPVAKVGTRLAIKEPESGELYVQSECMKKLKIKKSKLRGEVSQGMICSEAELGLADESDGILILDDDAVVGSLVLEYSTIASRLQARGIIAVKPTPVVAPLQAEPTSE
;
A
#
# COMPACT_ATOMS: atom_id res chain seq x y z
N MET A 1 2.10 -1.27 -3.04
CA MET A 1 3.12 -2.10 -2.39
C MET A 1 4.33 -1.20 -2.44
N LEU A 2 4.83 -0.70 -1.32
CA LEU A 2 5.87 0.35 -1.40
C LEU A 2 7.23 -0.23 -1.75
N PHE A 3 7.63 -1.34 -1.13
CA PHE A 3 8.85 -2.06 -1.50
C PHE A 3 8.54 -3.24 -2.40
N LEU A 4 9.40 -3.51 -3.37
CA LEU A 4 9.31 -4.71 -4.19
C LEU A 4 9.78 -5.92 -3.37
N GLU A 5 9.09 -7.04 -3.55
CA GLU A 5 9.54 -8.32 -3.00
C GLU A 5 10.73 -8.84 -3.81
N ALA A 6 11.65 -9.48 -3.11
CA ALA A 6 12.85 -10.07 -3.71
C ALA A 6 12.61 -11.49 -4.25
N GLU A 7 11.61 -12.18 -3.70
CA GLU A 7 11.29 -13.55 -4.06
C GLU A 7 10.36 -13.60 -5.27
N ASN A 8 10.59 -14.55 -6.17
CA ASN A 8 9.65 -14.82 -7.25
C ASN A 8 8.45 -15.61 -6.71
N LYS A 9 7.34 -14.91 -6.52
CA LYS A 9 6.09 -15.50 -5.99
C LYS A 9 5.60 -16.70 -6.80
N ILE A 10 5.72 -16.67 -8.12
CA ILE A 10 5.24 -17.76 -8.98
C ILE A 10 6.06 -19.02 -8.71
N ILE A 11 7.39 -18.91 -8.69
CA ILE A 11 8.27 -20.05 -8.38
C ILE A 11 7.96 -20.57 -6.97
N LYS A 12 7.85 -19.68 -5.99
CA LYS A 12 7.58 -20.04 -4.60
C LYS A 12 6.26 -20.79 -4.45
N GLU A 13 5.15 -20.21 -4.90
CA GLU A 13 3.82 -20.80 -4.77
C GLU A 13 3.70 -22.12 -5.55
N VAL A 14 4.35 -22.22 -6.72
CA VAL A 14 4.36 -23.46 -7.50
C VAL A 14 5.17 -24.54 -6.79
N LEU A 15 6.35 -24.22 -6.24
CA LEU A 15 7.17 -25.19 -5.52
C LEU A 15 6.52 -25.59 -4.19
N GLU A 16 5.98 -24.65 -3.41
CA GLU A 16 5.26 -24.92 -2.17
C GLU A 16 4.02 -25.78 -2.43
N GLY A 17 3.26 -25.48 -3.49
CA GLY A 17 2.09 -26.27 -3.88
C GLY A 17 2.42 -27.70 -4.37
N ARG A 18 3.65 -27.95 -4.83
CA ARG A 18 4.07 -29.26 -5.36
C ARG A 18 4.88 -30.10 -4.37
N LEU A 19 5.74 -29.47 -3.59
CA LEU A 19 6.61 -30.10 -2.60
C LEU A 19 5.95 -30.19 -1.22
N GLY A 20 4.87 -29.43 -1.00
CA GLY A 20 4.20 -29.30 0.27
C GLY A 20 4.75 -28.12 1.07
N GLU A 21 3.90 -27.56 1.93
CA GLU A 21 4.32 -26.54 2.89
C GLU A 21 5.14 -27.17 4.02
N LYS A 22 5.92 -26.36 4.76
CA LYS A 22 6.77 -26.79 5.89
C LYS A 22 6.08 -27.70 6.92
N CYS A 23 4.75 -27.72 6.98
CA CYS A 23 3.97 -28.47 7.96
C CYS A 23 3.23 -29.70 7.40
N VAL A 24 3.10 -29.85 6.06
CA VAL A 24 2.37 -30.96 5.44
C VAL A 24 3.15 -31.51 4.25
N PRO A 25 3.78 -32.69 4.36
CA PRO A 25 4.50 -33.28 3.23
C PRO A 25 3.52 -33.69 2.12
N ALA A 26 3.84 -33.32 0.89
CA ALA A 26 3.05 -33.68 -0.28
C ALA A 26 3.11 -35.20 -0.58
N PRO A 27 2.06 -35.78 -1.20
CA PRO A 27 2.07 -37.18 -1.61
C PRO A 27 3.16 -37.44 -2.65
N ARG A 28 3.96 -38.48 -2.42
CA ARG A 28 4.99 -38.97 -3.35
C ARG A 28 4.40 -40.06 -4.24
N PRO A 29 4.74 -40.12 -5.55
CA PRO A 29 5.72 -39.30 -6.27
C PRO A 29 5.18 -37.91 -6.67
N VAL A 30 6.08 -36.93 -6.72
CA VAL A 30 5.75 -35.56 -7.15
C VAL A 30 5.32 -35.57 -8.62
N GLN A 31 4.23 -34.89 -8.94
CA GLN A 31 3.76 -34.77 -10.31
C GLN A 31 4.78 -34.00 -11.18
N PRO A 32 5.01 -34.42 -12.44
CA PRO A 32 5.92 -33.71 -13.32
C PRO A 32 5.46 -32.27 -13.53
N LEU A 33 6.42 -31.37 -13.62
CA LEU A 33 6.20 -29.94 -13.78
C LEU A 33 7.12 -29.42 -14.87
N GLU A 34 6.63 -28.54 -15.74
CA GLU A 34 7.46 -27.71 -16.61
C GLU A 34 6.80 -26.32 -16.65
N ILE A 35 7.52 -25.29 -16.20
CA ILE A 35 7.08 -23.91 -16.26
C ILE A 35 8.19 -23.01 -16.80
N ARG A 36 7.81 -22.04 -17.61
CA ARG A 36 8.68 -20.95 -18.03
C ARG A 36 8.09 -19.64 -17.58
N LEU A 37 8.93 -18.78 -17.01
CA LEU A 37 8.54 -17.49 -16.48
C LEU A 37 9.65 -16.47 -16.71
N CYS A 38 9.25 -15.20 -16.71
CA CYS A 38 10.15 -14.07 -16.82
C CYS A 38 10.09 -13.26 -15.52
N ASP A 39 11.20 -12.60 -15.20
CA ASP A 39 11.30 -11.70 -14.06
C ASP A 39 11.84 -10.34 -14.51
N PHE A 40 12.06 -9.43 -13.57
CA PHE A 40 12.70 -8.16 -13.86
C PHE A 40 14.09 -8.33 -14.48
N ASP A 41 14.55 -7.29 -15.18
CA ASP A 41 15.87 -7.25 -15.82
C ASP A 41 16.10 -8.34 -16.88
N ASP A 42 15.02 -8.69 -17.58
CA ASP A 42 14.98 -9.67 -18.68
C ASP A 42 15.47 -11.08 -18.28
N VAL A 43 15.40 -11.41 -16.99
CA VAL A 43 15.69 -12.74 -16.48
C VAL A 43 14.61 -13.71 -16.95
N GLN A 44 15.02 -14.89 -17.42
CA GLN A 44 14.11 -15.97 -17.77
C GLN A 44 14.44 -17.19 -16.92
N TYR A 45 13.41 -17.83 -16.38
CA TYR A 45 13.53 -19.09 -15.67
C TYR A 45 12.76 -20.19 -16.40
N ASP A 46 13.32 -21.38 -16.34
CA ASP A 46 12.70 -22.63 -16.76
C ASP A 46 12.86 -23.63 -15.63
N VAL A 47 11.74 -23.95 -14.99
CA VAL A 47 11.68 -24.84 -13.83
C VAL A 47 10.96 -26.11 -14.24
N SER A 48 11.65 -27.24 -14.11
CA SER A 48 11.09 -28.54 -14.44
C SER A 48 11.33 -29.57 -13.34
N ILE A 49 10.34 -30.42 -13.08
CA ILE A 49 10.45 -31.57 -12.19
C ILE A 49 10.21 -32.83 -13.03
N ALA A 50 11.22 -33.68 -13.11
CA ALA A 50 11.16 -34.98 -13.77
C ALA A 50 11.97 -36.00 -12.96
N ASP A 51 11.49 -37.24 -12.84
CA ASP A 51 12.22 -38.34 -12.19
C ASP A 51 12.77 -38.01 -10.79
N ASN A 52 11.98 -37.29 -9.98
CA ASN A 52 12.33 -36.83 -8.63
C ASN A 52 13.51 -35.83 -8.58
N LEU A 53 13.86 -35.23 -9.72
CA LEU A 53 14.87 -34.20 -9.86
C LEU A 53 14.20 -32.87 -10.23
N LEU A 54 14.40 -31.88 -9.37
CA LEU A 54 14.04 -30.50 -9.65
C LEU A 54 15.21 -29.84 -10.39
N THR A 55 14.94 -29.37 -11.61
CA THR A 55 15.88 -28.63 -12.43
C THR A 55 15.40 -27.19 -12.59
N VAL A 56 16.25 -26.23 -12.25
CA VAL A 56 15.99 -24.79 -12.39
C VAL A 56 17.06 -24.24 -13.32
N SER A 57 16.66 -23.84 -14.53
CA SER A 57 17.53 -23.17 -15.49
C SER A 57 17.24 -21.67 -15.51
N MET A 58 18.29 -20.86 -15.55
CA MET A 58 18.17 -19.40 -15.56
C MET A 58 18.97 -18.83 -16.73
N ALA A 59 18.34 -17.94 -17.48
CA ALA A 59 18.99 -17.09 -18.47
C ALA A 59 19.05 -15.69 -17.88
N TYR A 60 20.27 -15.18 -17.71
CA TYR A 60 20.51 -13.88 -17.13
C TYR A 60 21.58 -13.15 -17.96
N PRO A 61 21.22 -12.06 -18.66
CA PRO A 61 22.12 -11.43 -19.63
C PRO A 61 23.55 -11.09 -19.15
N PRO A 62 23.79 -10.60 -17.92
CA PRO A 62 25.14 -10.31 -17.44
C PRO A 62 25.85 -11.51 -16.78
N PHE A 63 25.31 -12.73 -16.85
CA PHE A 63 25.84 -13.90 -16.13
C PHE A 63 27.33 -14.16 -16.42
N LYS A 64 27.76 -14.05 -17.68
CA LYS A 64 29.17 -14.21 -18.07
C LYS A 64 30.11 -13.23 -17.36
N THR A 65 29.62 -12.03 -17.05
CA THR A 65 30.41 -11.03 -16.31
C THR A 65 30.50 -11.41 -14.83
N LEU A 66 29.43 -11.96 -14.27
CA LEU A 66 29.39 -12.44 -12.88
C LEU A 66 30.21 -13.71 -12.66
N GLU A 67 30.27 -14.59 -13.66
CA GLU A 67 31.13 -15.77 -13.65
C GLU A 67 32.59 -15.40 -13.40
N GLY A 68 33.09 -14.35 -14.07
CA GLY A 68 34.44 -13.81 -13.85
C GLY A 68 34.68 -13.24 -12.44
N LEU A 69 33.61 -12.96 -11.69
CA LEU A 69 33.65 -12.47 -10.30
C LEU A 69 33.47 -13.59 -9.26
N GLY A 70 33.47 -14.86 -9.69
CA GLY A 70 33.33 -16.00 -8.79
C GLY A 70 31.88 -16.37 -8.46
N ALA A 71 30.90 -16.00 -9.29
CA ALA A 71 29.50 -16.36 -9.07
C ALA A 71 29.28 -17.87 -8.90
N GLN A 72 29.98 -18.71 -9.67
CA GLN A 72 29.87 -20.18 -9.55
C GLN A 72 30.28 -20.70 -8.17
N GLN A 73 31.34 -20.14 -7.59
CA GLN A 73 31.80 -20.50 -6.24
C GLN A 73 30.76 -20.08 -5.19
N MET A 74 30.14 -18.92 -5.39
CA MET A 74 29.06 -18.43 -4.52
C MET A 74 27.84 -19.36 -4.59
N PHE A 75 27.45 -19.83 -5.77
CA PHE A 75 26.37 -20.81 -5.91
C PHE A 75 26.70 -22.13 -5.19
N ALA A 76 27.92 -22.65 -5.35
CA ALA A 76 28.33 -23.88 -4.69
C ALA A 76 28.34 -23.79 -3.15
N VAL A 77 28.70 -22.62 -2.60
CA VAL A 77 28.68 -22.37 -1.15
C VAL A 77 27.27 -22.14 -0.63
N THR A 78 26.45 -21.44 -1.40
CA THR A 78 25.09 -21.04 -0.99
C THR A 78 24.09 -22.17 -1.13
N TYR A 79 24.18 -22.94 -2.20
CA TYR A 79 23.25 -23.99 -2.56
C TYR A 79 23.98 -25.32 -2.58
N SER A 80 24.49 -25.75 -1.43
CA SER A 80 25.30 -26.96 -1.30
C SER A 80 24.58 -28.23 -1.75
N GLU A 81 23.25 -28.23 -1.62
CA GLU A 81 22.34 -29.28 -2.02
C GLU A 81 22.02 -29.28 -3.53
N PHE A 82 22.27 -28.16 -4.22
CA PHE A 82 22.09 -28.05 -5.67
C PHE A 82 23.39 -28.33 -6.40
N GLN A 83 23.32 -29.21 -7.41
CA GLN A 83 24.42 -29.50 -8.31
C GLN A 83 24.32 -28.60 -9.55
N LEU A 84 25.43 -27.97 -9.93
CA LEU A 84 25.53 -27.24 -11.18
C LEU A 84 25.61 -28.25 -12.34
N VAL A 85 24.66 -28.19 -13.27
CA VAL A 85 24.59 -29.08 -14.44
C VAL A 85 24.88 -28.28 -15.71
N ALA A 86 25.24 -28.98 -16.79
CA ALA A 86 25.36 -28.36 -18.10
C ALA A 86 24.09 -27.57 -18.45
N ALA A 87 24.27 -26.31 -18.86
CA ALA A 87 23.17 -25.40 -19.13
C ALA A 87 22.25 -25.94 -20.22
N LYS A 88 20.93 -25.88 -19.98
CA LYS A 88 19.91 -26.17 -20.99
C LYS A 88 20.08 -25.22 -22.18
N THR A 89 19.82 -25.71 -23.39
CA THR A 89 19.97 -24.92 -24.62
C THR A 89 19.17 -23.61 -24.54
N GLY A 90 19.87 -22.47 -24.63
CA GLY A 90 19.27 -21.14 -24.51
C GLY A 90 19.29 -20.53 -23.10
N PHE A 91 19.84 -21.24 -22.10
CA PHE A 91 20.03 -20.75 -20.73
C PHE A 91 21.52 -20.63 -20.40
N ASP A 92 21.86 -19.78 -19.42
CA ASP A 92 23.25 -19.53 -19.04
C ASP A 92 23.76 -20.54 -18.01
N PHE A 93 22.91 -20.98 -17.08
CA PHE A 93 23.21 -22.08 -16.17
C PHE A 93 21.95 -22.86 -15.76
N SER A 94 22.17 -24.09 -15.30
CA SER A 94 21.14 -24.99 -14.81
C SER A 94 21.55 -25.58 -13.46
N LEU A 95 20.66 -25.51 -12.48
CA LEU A 95 20.82 -26.13 -11.16
C LEU A 95 19.90 -27.35 -11.07
N GLN A 96 20.40 -28.44 -10.50
CA GLN A 96 19.63 -29.64 -10.28
C GLN A 96 19.73 -30.08 -8.82
N VAL A 97 18.60 -30.43 -8.23
CA VAL A 97 18.54 -30.98 -6.87
C VAL A 97 17.60 -32.17 -6.84
N ASN A 98 17.95 -33.17 -6.05
CA ASN A 98 17.01 -34.23 -5.72
C ASN A 98 15.97 -33.67 -4.75
N VAL A 99 14.69 -33.81 -5.10
CA VAL A 99 13.57 -33.30 -4.31
C VAL A 99 13.62 -33.78 -2.85
N ASP A 100 14.23 -34.94 -2.59
CA ASP A 100 14.38 -35.53 -1.26
C ASP A 100 15.44 -34.86 -0.38
N LEU A 101 16.33 -34.06 -0.95
CA LEU A 101 17.48 -33.43 -0.28
C LEU A 101 17.28 -31.94 0.03
N ILE A 102 16.13 -31.37 -0.33
CA ILE A 102 15.86 -29.93 -0.15
C ILE A 102 15.69 -29.64 1.35
N THR A 103 16.67 -28.97 1.95
CA THR A 103 16.58 -28.40 3.29
C THR A 103 16.68 -26.87 3.22
N PRO A 104 15.97 -26.11 4.08
CA PRO A 104 15.78 -24.69 3.85
C PRO A 104 16.81 -23.82 4.58
N GLU A 105 18.10 -23.78 4.19
CA GLU A 105 19.08 -22.91 4.87
C GLU A 105 20.20 -22.27 3.99
N ASN A 106 20.16 -20.92 3.97
CA ASN A 106 21.25 -19.91 3.91
C ASN A 106 21.98 -19.53 2.61
N SER A 107 22.25 -18.21 2.45
CA SER A 107 23.05 -17.60 1.36
C SER A 107 23.88 -16.36 1.78
N GLY A 108 25.03 -16.15 1.13
CA GLY A 108 25.63 -14.82 0.92
C GLY A 108 27.17 -14.71 0.99
N VAL A 109 27.86 -14.35 -0.12
CA VAL A 109 29.35 -14.19 -0.15
C VAL A 109 29.88 -12.89 -0.79
N CYS A 110 29.10 -12.07 -1.51
CA CYS A 110 29.72 -10.95 -2.24
C CYS A 110 30.27 -9.78 -1.38
N PHE A 111 29.84 -9.63 -0.13
CA PHE A 111 30.22 -8.49 0.74
C PHE A 111 31.38 -8.77 1.70
N GLU A 112 31.92 -10.00 1.71
CA GLU A 112 33.00 -10.40 2.62
C GLU A 112 34.31 -9.66 2.31
N ALA A 113 34.53 -9.29 1.05
CA ALA A 113 35.68 -8.49 0.62
C ALA A 113 35.74 -7.09 1.26
N LEU A 114 34.60 -6.51 1.65
CA LEU A 114 34.57 -5.22 2.34
C LEU A 114 34.99 -5.35 3.82
N GLN A 115 34.63 -6.44 4.49
CA GLN A 115 35.00 -6.66 5.90
C GLN A 115 36.50 -6.94 6.07
N ASN A 116 37.09 -7.63 5.11
CA ASN A 116 38.51 -8.01 5.16
C ASN A 116 39.47 -6.86 4.80
N GLY A 117 38.94 -5.65 4.53
CA GLY A 117 39.75 -4.45 4.27
C GLY A 117 40.50 -4.44 2.93
N SER A 118 40.24 -5.41 2.04
CA SER A 118 40.93 -5.55 0.74
C SER A 118 40.23 -4.84 -0.42
N ALA A 119 39.29 -3.93 -0.12
CA ALA A 119 38.47 -3.26 -1.12
C ALA A 119 39.29 -2.38 -2.09
N SER A 120 40.37 -1.74 -1.61
CA SER A 120 41.19 -0.82 -2.43
C SER A 120 42.00 -1.49 -3.54
N SER A 121 42.20 -2.81 -3.52
CA SER A 121 42.90 -3.54 -4.58
C SER A 121 41.98 -4.03 -5.71
N LEU A 122 40.66 -3.88 -5.55
CA LEU A 122 39.69 -4.37 -6.53
C LEU A 122 39.43 -3.32 -7.61
N VAL A 123 39.43 -3.77 -8.87
CA VAL A 123 39.14 -2.93 -10.03
C VAL A 123 37.64 -2.62 -10.07
N PRO A 124 37.23 -1.40 -10.49
CA PRO A 124 35.84 -1.09 -10.85
C PRO A 124 35.15 -2.22 -11.63
N VAL A 125 34.03 -2.71 -11.09
CA VAL A 125 33.25 -3.78 -11.73
C VAL A 125 32.08 -3.15 -12.49
N GLN A 126 31.94 -3.52 -13.75
CA GLN A 126 30.83 -3.09 -14.60
C GLN A 126 29.85 -4.25 -14.79
N ILE A 127 28.56 -4.03 -14.52
CA ILE A 127 27.50 -5.02 -14.67
C ILE A 127 26.41 -4.45 -15.59
N PRO A 128 26.42 -4.80 -16.88
CA PRO A 128 25.38 -4.40 -17.82
C PRO A 128 24.14 -5.29 -17.65
N TYR A 129 23.28 -4.94 -16.67
CA TYR A 129 22.09 -5.74 -16.34
C TYR A 129 20.92 -5.51 -17.31
N ARG A 130 20.94 -4.45 -18.13
CA ARG A 130 19.98 -4.20 -19.22
C ARG A 130 20.71 -3.72 -20.47
N ARG A 131 20.06 -3.81 -21.63
CA ARG A 131 20.61 -3.37 -22.93
C ARG A 131 21.10 -1.92 -22.92
N ASN A 132 20.41 -1.04 -22.19
CA ASN A 132 20.68 0.40 -22.17
C ASN A 132 21.12 0.94 -20.80
N GLU A 133 21.32 0.09 -19.80
CA GLU A 133 21.69 0.50 -18.45
C GLU A 133 22.82 -0.36 -17.91
N THR A 134 23.62 0.21 -17.05
CA THR A 134 24.78 -0.44 -16.45
C THR A 134 24.94 0.02 -15.02
N MET A 135 25.23 -0.95 -14.15
CA MET A 135 25.61 -0.73 -12.77
C MET A 135 27.13 -0.80 -12.66
N TYR A 136 27.73 0.15 -11.97
CA TYR A 136 29.16 0.18 -11.69
C TYR A 136 29.34 0.02 -10.19
N VAL A 137 30.18 -0.94 -9.78
CA VAL A 137 30.54 -1.16 -8.37
C VAL A 137 31.99 -0.73 -8.21
N LEU A 138 32.19 0.33 -7.45
CA LEU A 138 33.47 0.99 -7.23
C LEU A 138 33.88 0.79 -5.78
N PRO A 139 34.79 -0.15 -5.50
CA PRO A 139 35.30 -0.31 -4.16
C PRO A 139 36.33 0.79 -3.85
N GLN A 140 36.21 1.41 -2.68
CA GLN A 140 37.17 2.35 -2.10
C GLN A 140 37.67 1.80 -0.77
N ALA A 141 38.68 2.44 -0.16
CA ALA A 141 39.30 1.94 1.08
C ALA A 141 38.31 1.84 2.26
N ASP A 142 37.36 2.78 2.35
CA ASP A 142 36.43 2.92 3.48
C ASP A 142 34.96 2.63 3.13
N ARG A 143 34.64 2.44 1.84
CA ARG A 143 33.25 2.32 1.34
C ARG A 143 33.18 1.69 -0.05
N ILE A 144 32.01 1.21 -0.44
CA ILE A 144 31.69 0.85 -1.82
C ILE A 144 30.73 1.89 -2.39
N ILE A 145 31.03 2.41 -3.58
CA ILE A 145 30.11 3.26 -4.32
C ILE A 145 29.47 2.42 -5.42
N VAL A 146 28.15 2.33 -5.41
CA VAL A 146 27.38 1.70 -6.49
C VAL A 146 26.76 2.81 -7.32
N VAL A 147 27.10 2.86 -8.61
CA VAL A 147 26.60 3.86 -9.55
C VAL A 147 25.69 3.22 -10.58
N TYR A 148 24.47 3.72 -10.72
CA TYR A 148 23.50 3.30 -11.73
C TYR A 148 23.44 4.34 -12.84
N SER A 149 23.59 3.91 -14.11
CA SER A 149 23.17 4.74 -15.25
C SER A 149 21.66 4.58 -15.45
N VAL A 150 20.88 5.62 -15.18
CA VAL A 150 19.42 5.57 -15.25
C VAL A 150 18.96 6.11 -16.61
N CYS A 151 18.30 5.26 -17.39
CA CYS A 151 17.82 5.58 -18.74
C CYS A 151 16.29 5.38 -18.85
N PHE A 152 15.60 6.29 -19.53
CA PHE A 152 14.17 6.18 -19.84
C PHE A 152 13.88 6.61 -21.27
N GLU A 153 13.17 5.78 -22.03
CA GLU A 153 12.81 6.04 -23.43
C GLU A 153 11.73 7.14 -23.54
N ASP A 154 10.75 7.16 -22.62
CA ASP A 154 9.68 8.17 -22.60
C ASP A 154 10.16 9.48 -21.94
N LYS A 155 10.06 10.60 -22.66
CA LYS A 155 10.37 11.94 -22.14
C LYS A 155 9.56 12.31 -20.89
N THR A 156 8.33 11.79 -20.76
CA THR A 156 7.49 12.01 -19.58
C THR A 156 8.07 11.27 -18.38
N ASP A 157 8.49 10.02 -18.56
CA ASP A 157 9.18 9.26 -17.51
C ASP A 157 10.50 9.92 -17.12
N GLN A 158 11.25 10.46 -18.09
CA GLN A 158 12.47 11.22 -17.80
C GLN A 158 12.19 12.42 -16.88
N ALA A 159 11.12 13.19 -17.15
CA ALA A 159 10.76 14.35 -16.34
C ALA A 159 10.36 13.95 -14.90
N VAL A 160 9.51 12.92 -14.76
CA VAL A 160 9.09 12.41 -13.45
C VAL A 160 10.28 11.80 -12.69
N ALA A 161 11.14 11.05 -13.39
CA ALA A 161 12.35 10.46 -12.82
C ALA A 161 13.31 11.52 -12.29
N ARG A 162 13.54 12.63 -13.02
CA ARG A 162 14.38 13.74 -12.54
C ARG A 162 13.85 14.32 -11.24
N VAL A 163 12.55 14.56 -11.14
CA VAL A 163 11.93 15.04 -9.90
C VAL A 163 12.10 14.02 -8.78
N PHE A 164 11.87 12.74 -9.06
CA PHE A 164 12.00 11.68 -8.05
C PHE A 164 13.44 11.53 -7.54
N LEU A 165 14.43 11.54 -8.45
CA LEU A 165 15.86 11.43 -8.13
C LEU A 165 16.38 12.68 -7.43
N GLN A 166 15.92 13.87 -7.83
CA GLN A 166 16.23 15.12 -7.14
C GLN A 166 15.63 15.14 -5.73
N VAL A 167 14.44 14.58 -5.53
CA VAL A 167 13.85 14.40 -4.18
C VAL A 167 14.63 13.37 -3.37
N LEU A 168 15.12 12.28 -3.97
CA LEU A 168 15.97 11.30 -3.28
C LEU A 168 17.27 11.93 -2.78
N GLU A 169 17.93 12.73 -3.62
CA GLU A 169 19.13 13.49 -3.24
C GLU A 169 18.81 14.59 -2.20
N SER A 170 17.75 15.38 -2.42
CA SER A 170 17.38 16.53 -1.57
C SER A 170 16.76 16.12 -0.23
N ARG A 171 16.07 14.97 -0.14
CA ARG A 171 15.64 14.41 1.16
C ARG A 171 16.83 14.01 2.02
N LEU A 172 17.96 13.63 1.40
CA LEU A 172 19.20 13.36 2.11
C LEU A 172 20.03 14.62 2.42
N LEU A 173 19.97 15.68 1.60
CA LEU A 173 20.83 16.86 1.81
C LEU A 173 20.16 18.18 2.22
N GLN A 174 18.90 18.52 1.87
CA GLN A 174 18.43 19.92 2.03
C GLN A 174 16.93 20.19 2.29
N LEU A 175 16.10 19.21 2.67
CA LEU A 175 14.74 19.49 3.21
C LEU A 175 14.64 19.17 4.70
N GLY A 176 15.45 19.86 5.50
CA GLY A 176 15.04 20.22 6.86
C GLY A 176 14.34 21.58 6.78
N TRP A 177 13.11 21.70 7.29
CA TRP A 177 12.88 22.44 8.54
C TRP A 177 11.40 22.52 8.97
N LEU A 178 10.40 22.56 8.07
CA LEU A 178 9.03 22.90 8.51
C LEU A 178 8.02 21.73 8.58
N LEU A 179 8.11 20.72 7.72
CA LEU A 179 7.09 19.65 7.67
C LEU A 179 7.53 18.29 8.26
N PHE A 180 8.84 18.07 8.41
CA PHE A 180 9.41 16.75 8.72
C PHE A 180 10.59 16.82 9.71
N VAL A 181 10.45 17.63 10.77
CA VAL A 181 11.39 17.63 11.92
C VAL A 181 11.38 16.26 12.64
N ASP A 182 10.32 15.48 12.53
CA ASP A 182 10.18 14.21 13.25
C ASP A 182 10.83 12.98 12.56
N THR A 183 11.11 13.01 11.26
CA THR A 183 11.69 11.83 10.55
C THR A 183 13.22 11.89 10.41
N ARG A 184 13.85 13.06 10.59
CA ARG A 184 15.32 13.12 10.70
C ARG A 184 15.82 12.57 12.05
N ARG A 185 14.94 12.33 13.01
CA ARG A 185 15.27 11.59 14.23
C ARG A 185 15.28 10.07 14.03
N THR A 186 14.76 9.54 12.91
CA THR A 186 14.52 8.09 12.77
C THR A 186 15.53 7.33 11.90
N VAL A 187 16.34 7.97 11.03
CA VAL A 187 17.30 7.23 10.18
C VAL A 187 18.64 7.98 9.97
N ASN A 188 19.47 8.05 11.00
CA ASN A 188 20.82 8.63 10.89
C ASN A 188 21.84 7.72 10.17
N ASN A 189 21.53 6.42 10.01
CA ASN A 189 22.43 5.40 9.47
C ASN A 189 22.03 4.96 8.04
N ALA A 190 21.48 5.85 7.22
CA ALA A 190 21.17 5.54 5.83
C ALA A 190 22.39 5.79 4.92
N PRO A 191 22.59 4.99 3.85
CA PRO A 191 23.60 5.27 2.85
C PRO A 191 23.30 6.58 2.11
N PRO A 192 24.29 7.48 1.94
CA PRO A 192 24.11 8.70 1.19
C PRO A 192 23.96 8.40 -0.30
N VAL A 193 23.13 9.22 -0.94
CA VAL A 193 22.76 9.12 -2.35
C VAL A 193 23.08 10.45 -3.02
N ALA A 194 23.72 10.40 -4.18
CA ALA A 194 24.00 11.55 -5.02
C ALA A 194 23.47 11.31 -6.43
N PHE A 195 22.94 12.34 -7.07
CA PHE A 195 22.41 12.23 -8.43
C PHE A 195 22.97 13.35 -9.31
N ASN A 196 23.66 12.97 -10.38
CA ASN A 196 24.24 13.92 -11.31
C ASN A 196 23.94 13.52 -12.74
N LYS A 197 23.79 14.50 -13.63
CA LYS A 197 23.64 14.23 -15.07
C LYS A 197 24.95 13.69 -15.65
N ASP A 198 26.06 14.27 -15.22
CA ASP A 198 27.39 13.84 -15.63
C ASP A 198 27.88 12.68 -14.76
N PRO A 199 28.71 11.79 -15.32
CA PRO A 199 29.27 10.70 -14.56
C PRO A 199 30.19 11.23 -13.44
N PRO A 200 30.20 10.55 -12.27
CA PRO A 200 31.11 10.88 -11.18
C PRO A 200 32.58 10.75 -11.63
N LEU A 201 33.49 11.45 -10.95
CA LEU A 201 34.90 11.58 -11.34
C LEU A 201 35.58 10.22 -11.48
N GLU A 202 35.17 9.28 -10.64
CA GLU A 202 35.63 7.89 -10.56
C GLU A 202 35.29 7.07 -11.81
N LEU A 203 34.33 7.52 -12.63
CA LEU A 203 33.90 6.86 -13.86
C LEU A 203 34.34 7.59 -15.14
N ARG A 204 35.07 8.71 -15.05
CA ARG A 204 35.57 9.44 -16.24
C ARG A 204 36.66 8.63 -16.96
N GLY A 205 36.23 7.67 -17.78
CA GLY A 205 37.11 6.77 -18.53
C GLY A 205 36.69 5.31 -18.49
N ALA A 206 35.65 4.95 -17.72
CA ALA A 206 35.14 3.58 -17.73
C ALA A 206 34.52 3.24 -19.10
N PRO A 207 34.67 2.01 -19.59
CA PRO A 207 34.01 1.57 -20.81
C PRO A 207 32.48 1.57 -20.61
N GLY A 208 31.72 1.92 -21.65
CA GLY A 208 30.24 1.85 -21.61
C GLY A 208 29.52 3.05 -20.98
N LEU A 209 30.21 4.17 -20.72
CA LEU A 209 29.52 5.44 -20.52
C LEU A 209 28.82 5.87 -21.80
N ARG A 210 27.49 5.97 -21.76
CA ARG A 210 26.67 6.37 -22.90
C ARG A 210 26.20 7.81 -22.71
N ASN A 211 26.43 8.64 -23.72
CA ASN A 211 25.79 9.94 -23.85
C ASN A 211 24.61 9.81 -24.83
N SER A 212 23.56 9.09 -24.42
CA SER A 212 22.32 8.99 -25.19
C SER A 212 21.31 10.05 -24.75
N PRO A 213 20.38 10.49 -25.62
CA PRO A 213 19.31 11.41 -25.23
C PRO A 213 18.36 10.82 -24.19
N ASP A 214 18.35 9.48 -24.04
CA ASP A 214 17.50 8.74 -23.12
C ASP A 214 18.11 8.64 -21.70
N LEU A 215 19.38 9.06 -21.54
CA LEU A 215 20.04 9.09 -20.25
C LEU A 215 19.45 10.22 -19.40
N VAL A 216 18.93 9.85 -18.23
CA VAL A 216 18.45 10.80 -17.23
C VAL A 216 19.61 11.30 -16.36
N GLY A 217 20.50 10.39 -15.95
CA GLY A 217 21.70 10.69 -15.19
C GLY A 217 22.25 9.48 -14.45
N TYR A 218 23.24 9.72 -13.60
CA TYR A 218 23.94 8.76 -12.78
C TYR A 218 23.53 8.89 -11.32
N LEU A 219 23.01 7.79 -10.76
CA LEU A 219 22.64 7.68 -9.35
C LEU A 219 23.75 6.95 -8.61
N SER A 220 24.39 7.60 -7.65
CA SER A 220 25.48 7.05 -6.85
C SER A 220 25.03 6.78 -5.42
N LEU A 221 25.27 5.57 -4.91
CA LEU A 221 24.94 5.13 -3.57
C LEU A 221 26.23 4.71 -2.85
N ALA A 222 26.57 5.34 -1.73
CA ALA A 222 27.74 4.96 -0.95
C ALA A 222 27.37 4.03 0.22
N ILE A 223 27.95 2.84 0.25
CA ILE A 223 27.73 1.81 1.25
C ILE A 223 28.95 1.75 2.17
N PHE A 224 28.74 2.05 3.44
CA PHE A 224 29.76 1.97 4.49
C PHE A 224 29.77 0.61 5.19
N PRO A 225 30.86 0.25 5.89
CA PRO A 225 30.97 -0.98 6.67
C PRO A 225 29.83 -1.17 7.68
N THR A 226 29.28 -0.09 8.24
CA THR A 226 28.13 -0.11 9.16
C THR A 226 26.87 -0.71 8.54
N HIS A 227 26.70 -0.57 7.22
CA HIS A 227 25.54 -1.08 6.48
C HIS A 227 25.66 -2.56 6.15
N VAL A 228 26.86 -3.13 6.24
CA VAL A 228 27.15 -4.53 5.87
C VAL A 228 27.82 -5.31 7.01
N ALA A 229 27.71 -4.82 8.24
CA ALA A 229 28.39 -5.39 9.40
C ALA A 229 27.93 -6.81 9.76
N THR A 230 26.65 -7.14 9.55
CA THR A 230 26.08 -8.46 9.85
C THR A 230 25.59 -9.15 8.58
N THR A 231 25.60 -10.49 8.55
CA THR A 231 25.16 -11.28 7.38
C THR A 231 23.75 -10.91 6.92
N GLU A 232 22.81 -10.72 7.85
CA GLU A 232 21.44 -10.27 7.53
C GLU A 232 21.41 -8.89 6.88
N LYS A 233 22.20 -7.93 7.40
CA LYS A 233 22.30 -6.59 6.81
C LYS A 233 22.96 -6.64 5.43
N ARG A 234 23.91 -7.54 5.20
CA ARG A 234 24.53 -7.78 3.89
C ARG A 234 23.50 -8.23 2.87
N ILE A 235 22.71 -9.25 3.21
CA ILE A 235 21.63 -9.77 2.34
C ILE A 235 20.64 -8.64 2.05
N LYS A 236 20.17 -7.95 3.09
CA LYS A 236 19.22 -6.84 2.93
C LYS A 236 19.78 -5.70 2.07
N ALA A 237 21.04 -5.31 2.27
CA ALA A 237 21.70 -4.29 1.46
C ALA A 237 21.79 -4.75 0.00
N ALA A 238 22.22 -5.99 -0.25
CA ALA A 238 22.28 -6.58 -1.59
C ALA A 238 20.93 -6.51 -2.31
N THR A 239 19.88 -6.99 -1.65
CA THR A 239 18.52 -7.02 -2.18
C THR A 239 17.98 -5.62 -2.48
N LEU A 240 18.19 -4.67 -1.58
CA LEU A 240 17.73 -3.29 -1.78
C LEU A 240 18.50 -2.58 -2.89
N VAL A 241 19.80 -2.81 -2.98
CA VAL A 241 20.67 -2.27 -4.04
C VAL A 241 20.23 -2.82 -5.39
N GLN A 242 20.14 -4.14 -5.53
CA GLN A 242 19.65 -4.78 -6.76
C GLN A 242 18.23 -4.32 -7.13
N GLY A 243 17.32 -4.24 -6.15
CA GLY A 243 15.94 -3.84 -6.37
C GLY A 243 15.71 -2.34 -6.62
N LEU A 244 16.70 -1.48 -6.36
CA LEU A 244 16.55 -0.02 -6.39
C LEU A 244 16.06 0.50 -7.74
N ARG A 245 16.58 -0.07 -8.83
CA ARG A 245 16.18 0.33 -10.18
C ARG A 245 14.73 -0.04 -10.50
N ASN A 246 14.31 -1.25 -10.12
CA ASN A 246 12.94 -1.71 -10.32
C ASN A 246 11.97 -0.92 -9.44
N TYR A 247 12.39 -0.61 -8.21
CA TYR A 247 11.67 0.29 -7.30
C TYR A 247 11.44 1.67 -7.93
N LEU A 248 12.49 2.29 -8.48
CA LEU A 248 12.39 3.60 -9.13
C LEU A 248 11.36 3.58 -10.27
N HIS A 249 11.47 2.59 -11.17
CA HIS A 249 10.56 2.48 -12.31
C HIS A 249 9.11 2.22 -11.87
N TYR A 250 8.91 1.35 -10.88
CA TYR A 250 7.59 1.08 -10.31
C TYR A 250 6.94 2.35 -9.75
N HIS A 251 7.67 3.14 -8.96
CA HIS A 251 7.14 4.35 -8.33
C HIS A 251 6.87 5.47 -9.33
N ILE A 252 7.65 5.58 -10.40
CA ILE A 252 7.36 6.51 -11.50
C ILE A 252 6.02 6.15 -12.16
N LYS A 253 5.81 4.87 -12.48
CA LYS A 253 4.54 4.39 -13.05
C LYS A 253 3.37 4.55 -12.09
N ALA A 254 3.57 4.25 -10.80
CA ALA A 254 2.55 4.46 -9.77
C ALA A 254 2.17 5.94 -9.64
N SER A 255 3.15 6.85 -9.70
CA SER A 255 2.94 8.30 -9.68
C SER A 255 2.14 8.78 -10.89
N LYS A 256 2.43 8.25 -12.10
CA LYS A 256 1.62 8.51 -13.30
C LYS A 256 0.17 8.05 -13.11
N THR A 257 -0.05 6.84 -12.59
CA THR A 257 -1.40 6.33 -12.31
C THR A 257 -2.14 7.19 -11.29
N TYR A 258 -1.45 7.67 -10.26
CA TYR A 258 -2.01 8.58 -9.26
C TYR A 258 -2.43 9.93 -9.88
N LEU A 259 -1.60 10.48 -10.77
CA LEU A 259 -1.96 11.69 -11.53
C LEU A 259 -3.21 11.45 -12.39
N HIS A 260 -3.33 10.30 -13.05
CA HIS A 260 -4.53 9.95 -13.81
C HIS A 260 -5.78 9.85 -12.93
N ILE A 261 -5.67 9.32 -11.71
CA ILE A 261 -6.79 9.26 -10.76
C ILE A 261 -7.23 10.68 -10.37
N ARG A 262 -6.28 11.57 -10.07
CA ARG A 262 -6.58 12.97 -9.72
C ARG A 262 -7.17 13.75 -10.89
N MET A 263 -6.66 13.54 -12.10
CA MET A 263 -7.21 14.16 -13.31
C MET A 263 -8.67 13.75 -13.53
N ARG A 264 -8.97 12.45 -13.40
CA ARG A 264 -10.35 11.95 -13.50
C ARG A 264 -11.27 12.60 -12.47
N LYS A 265 -10.87 12.63 -11.19
CA LYS A 265 -11.65 13.31 -10.13
C LYS A 265 -11.89 14.79 -10.45
N ARG A 266 -10.91 15.51 -11.00
CA ARG A 266 -11.08 16.92 -11.39
C ARG A 266 -12.03 17.08 -12.57
N VAL A 267 -11.95 16.21 -13.57
CA VAL A 267 -12.87 16.21 -14.71
C VAL A 267 -14.30 15.91 -14.25
N ASP A 268 -14.49 14.94 -13.35
CA ASP A 268 -15.80 14.62 -12.79
C ASP A 268 -16.42 15.83 -12.06
N LEU A 269 -15.62 16.55 -11.26
CA LEU A 269 -16.06 17.78 -10.59
C LEU A 269 -16.42 18.90 -11.59
N LEU A 270 -15.64 19.07 -12.65
CA LEU A 270 -15.94 20.06 -13.69
C LEU A 270 -17.23 19.70 -14.43
N LEU A 271 -17.45 18.43 -14.75
CA LEU A 271 -18.68 17.95 -15.39
C LEU A 271 -19.90 18.19 -14.50
N GLN A 272 -19.82 17.85 -13.21
CA GLN A 272 -20.88 18.14 -12.23
C GLN A 272 -21.16 19.64 -12.14
N GLY A 273 -20.13 20.48 -12.11
CA GLY A 273 -20.25 21.93 -12.13
C GLY A 273 -20.94 22.45 -13.39
N THR A 274 -20.60 21.92 -14.57
CA THR A 274 -21.28 22.30 -15.83
C THR A 274 -22.72 21.83 -15.89
N ILE A 275 -23.04 20.64 -15.39
CA ILE A 275 -24.41 20.12 -15.31
C ILE A 275 -25.24 20.97 -14.34
N ALA A 276 -24.67 21.34 -13.19
CA ALA A 276 -25.33 22.23 -12.23
C ALA A 276 -25.53 23.63 -12.82
N CYS A 277 -24.55 24.18 -13.55
CA CYS A 277 -24.66 25.47 -14.24
C CYS A 277 -25.71 25.41 -15.37
N TRP A 278 -25.75 24.30 -16.11
CA TRP A 278 -26.75 24.07 -17.15
C TRP A 278 -28.16 23.96 -16.54
N HIS A 279 -28.36 23.18 -15.48
CA HIS A 279 -29.61 23.14 -14.73
C HIS A 279 -30.00 24.53 -14.20
N PHE A 280 -29.05 25.30 -13.65
CA PHE A 280 -29.31 26.66 -13.18
C PHE A 280 -29.72 27.62 -14.32
N GLN A 281 -29.06 27.55 -15.48
CA GLN A 281 -29.44 28.35 -16.66
C GLN A 281 -30.79 27.94 -17.24
N VAL A 282 -31.08 26.65 -17.33
CA VAL A 282 -32.37 26.12 -17.77
C VAL A 282 -33.47 26.53 -16.78
N SER A 283 -33.27 26.35 -15.48
CA SER A 283 -34.22 26.81 -14.45
C SER A 283 -34.43 28.32 -14.47
N ARG A 284 -33.42 29.12 -14.84
CA ARG A 284 -33.57 30.58 -14.98
C ARG A 284 -34.30 30.99 -16.26
N LEU A 285 -34.12 30.25 -17.36
CA LEU A 285 -34.83 30.46 -18.62
C LEU A 285 -36.31 30.03 -18.54
N TYR A 286 -36.59 28.91 -17.89
CA TYR A 286 -37.95 28.38 -17.72
C TYR A 286 -38.68 28.92 -16.49
N GLY A 287 -37.96 29.42 -15.47
CA GLY A 287 -38.53 30.04 -14.28
C GLY A 287 -39.21 31.39 -14.53
N ASN A 288 -38.87 32.07 -15.63
CA ASN A 288 -39.56 33.29 -16.07
C ASN A 288 -40.80 33.01 -16.94
N LEU A 289 -41.14 31.75 -17.24
CA LEU A 289 -42.19 31.44 -18.21
C LEU A 289 -43.34 30.55 -17.69
N LEU A 290 -43.37 30.14 -16.41
CA LEU A 290 -44.39 29.19 -15.94
C LEU A 290 -45.02 29.60 -14.59
N HIS A 291 -46.01 30.49 -14.66
CA HIS A 291 -47.28 30.23 -13.98
C HIS A 291 -48.03 29.24 -14.88
N LEU A 292 -48.02 27.94 -14.56
CA LEU A 292 -49.02 26.92 -14.92
C LEU A 292 -48.57 25.53 -14.37
N PRO A 293 -49.50 24.64 -13.99
CA PRO A 293 -49.23 23.51 -13.09
C PRO A 293 -48.67 22.27 -13.80
N ALA A 294 -48.09 21.40 -12.97
CA ALA A 294 -47.38 20.18 -13.29
C ALA A 294 -48.06 19.28 -14.33
N PHE A 295 -47.32 18.96 -15.39
CA PHE A 295 -47.64 17.87 -16.31
C PHE A 295 -46.82 16.63 -15.92
N SER A 296 -47.53 15.60 -15.48
CA SER A 296 -47.03 14.23 -15.33
C SER A 296 -46.75 13.65 -16.73
N THR A 297 -45.51 13.27 -17.01
CA THR A 297 -45.16 12.53 -18.23
C THR A 297 -44.86 11.08 -17.91
N ALA A 298 -45.84 10.24 -18.22
CA ALA A 298 -45.63 8.88 -18.69
C ALA A 298 -45.46 8.92 -20.22
N ALA A 299 -44.39 8.32 -20.74
CA ALA A 299 -44.22 7.92 -22.14
C ALA A 299 -43.06 6.91 -22.16
N SER A 300 -43.27 5.60 -22.36
CA SER A 300 -43.61 4.88 -23.60
C SER A 300 -42.54 4.97 -24.68
N SER A 301 -42.15 3.77 -25.12
CA SER A 301 -41.13 3.31 -26.06
C SER A 301 -41.35 3.65 -27.54
N GLU A 302 -40.24 3.75 -28.30
CA GLU A 302 -39.96 3.28 -29.69
C GLU A 302 -38.77 4.12 -30.26
N GLU A 303 -37.54 3.60 -30.41
CA GLU A 303 -36.91 2.72 -31.42
C GLU A 303 -36.16 3.44 -32.58
N ALA A 304 -34.88 3.05 -32.76
CA ALA A 304 -33.97 3.07 -33.95
C ALA A 304 -32.54 3.53 -33.55
N SER A 305 -31.41 2.88 -33.88
CA SER A 305 -31.11 1.73 -34.73
C SER A 305 -29.67 1.20 -34.44
N ALA A 306 -29.53 -0.12 -34.55
CA ALA A 306 -28.37 -0.94 -34.93
C ALA A 306 -26.91 -0.50 -34.65
N ALA A 307 -26.23 -1.25 -33.76
CA ALA A 307 -24.91 -1.83 -34.03
C ALA A 307 -24.73 -3.13 -33.20
N VAL A 308 -24.50 -4.23 -33.90
CA VAL A 308 -24.38 -5.60 -33.38
C VAL A 308 -23.02 -5.79 -32.69
N ALA A 309 -23.03 -6.13 -31.41
CA ALA A 309 -21.92 -6.79 -30.73
C ALA A 309 -22.49 -7.76 -29.68
N GLU A 310 -22.15 -9.04 -29.81
CA GLU A 310 -22.67 -10.15 -29.01
C GLU A 310 -22.37 -10.01 -27.50
N PRO A 311 -23.34 -10.22 -26.59
CA PRO A 311 -23.04 -10.35 -25.17
C PRO A 311 -22.60 -11.80 -24.88
N VAL A 312 -21.32 -11.97 -24.59
CA VAL A 312 -20.76 -13.18 -23.99
C VAL A 312 -21.47 -13.45 -22.66
N THR A 313 -22.23 -14.55 -22.61
CA THR A 313 -22.88 -15.10 -21.42
C THR A 313 -21.82 -15.56 -20.40
N LYS A 314 -21.43 -14.67 -19.49
CA LYS A 314 -20.67 -15.05 -18.29
C LYS A 314 -21.65 -15.61 -17.25
N LYS A 315 -21.54 -16.92 -16.99
CA LYS A 315 -22.17 -17.60 -15.84
C LYS A 315 -21.90 -16.82 -14.54
N PRO A 316 -22.86 -16.74 -13.60
CA PRO A 316 -22.65 -16.05 -12.33
C PRO A 316 -21.55 -16.78 -11.54
N LYS A 317 -20.42 -16.11 -11.32
CA LYS A 317 -19.43 -16.55 -10.34
C LYS A 317 -20.12 -16.51 -8.98
N GLN A 318 -20.21 -17.67 -8.34
CA GLN A 318 -20.58 -17.79 -6.94
C GLN A 318 -19.65 -16.88 -6.13
N GLN A 319 -20.21 -15.79 -5.60
CA GLN A 319 -19.51 -14.92 -4.67
C GLN A 319 -19.32 -15.73 -3.38
N GLN A 320 -18.08 -16.16 -3.14
CA GLN A 320 -17.66 -16.61 -1.83
C GLN A 320 -17.86 -15.44 -0.85
N GLN A 321 -18.81 -15.59 0.06
CA GLN A 321 -19.08 -14.61 1.12
C GLN A 321 -17.82 -14.48 1.99
N GLN A 322 -17.19 -13.31 1.94
CA GLN A 322 -16.18 -12.91 2.93
C GLN A 322 -16.88 -12.68 4.28
N PRO A 323 -16.25 -13.04 5.42
CA PRO A 323 -16.86 -12.85 6.73
C PRO A 323 -17.04 -11.35 7.02
N VAL A 324 -18.29 -10.92 7.19
CA VAL A 324 -18.64 -9.54 7.58
C VAL A 324 -18.15 -9.31 9.01
N VAL A 325 -17.16 -8.43 9.18
CA VAL A 325 -16.64 -8.05 10.51
C VAL A 325 -17.55 -6.95 11.08
N GLU A 326 -18.35 -7.29 12.09
CA GLU A 326 -19.35 -6.39 12.68
C GLU A 326 -18.79 -5.50 13.81
N THR A 327 -19.07 -4.19 13.74
CA THR A 327 -18.90 -3.21 14.84
C THR A 327 -19.91 -3.51 15.96
N THR A 328 -19.50 -3.41 17.23
CA THR A 328 -20.42 -3.63 18.37
C THR A 328 -21.24 -2.37 18.67
N TRP A 329 -22.31 -2.17 17.91
CA TRP A 329 -23.16 -0.97 17.98
C TRP A 329 -23.86 -0.76 19.33
N ASN A 330 -24.12 -1.82 20.09
CA ASN A 330 -24.83 -1.77 21.38
C ASN A 330 -24.05 -1.05 22.49
N THR A 331 -22.80 -0.65 22.23
CA THR A 331 -21.91 -0.01 23.21
C THR A 331 -21.56 1.44 22.85
N LEU A 332 -22.11 1.93 21.72
CA LEU A 332 -22.01 3.31 21.27
C LEU A 332 -23.22 4.10 21.78
N VAL A 333 -22.96 5.13 22.59
CA VAL A 333 -24.00 5.99 23.18
C VAL A 333 -23.82 7.43 22.77
N VAL A 334 -24.90 8.21 22.81
CA VAL A 334 -24.83 9.67 22.67
C VAL A 334 -24.36 10.26 24.00
N GLY A 335 -23.28 11.04 23.98
CA GLY A 335 -22.78 11.78 25.14
C GLY A 335 -22.78 13.29 24.91
N GLU A 336 -22.79 14.06 25.99
CA GLU A 336 -22.71 15.52 25.99
C GLU A 336 -21.43 15.99 26.68
N ILE A 337 -20.67 16.88 26.05
CA ILE A 337 -19.45 17.45 26.63
C ILE A 337 -19.85 18.55 27.64
N VAL A 338 -19.76 18.24 28.93
CA VAL A 338 -20.14 19.17 30.01
C VAL A 338 -19.05 20.20 30.25
N ASP A 339 -17.78 19.79 30.18
CA ASP A 339 -16.63 20.66 30.37
C ASP A 339 -15.40 20.10 29.65
N PHE A 340 -14.43 20.96 29.30
CA PHE A 340 -13.14 20.52 28.76
C PHE A 340 -12.02 21.50 29.11
N HIS A 341 -10.82 20.97 29.34
CA HIS A 341 -9.62 21.79 29.57
C HIS A 341 -8.43 21.22 28.79
N ALA A 342 -7.44 22.08 28.50
CA ALA A 342 -6.22 21.67 27.82
C ALA A 342 -5.43 20.68 28.69
N HIS A 343 -4.86 19.65 28.06
CA HIS A 343 -4.11 18.63 28.78
C HIS A 343 -2.81 19.24 29.37
N PRO A 344 -2.51 19.03 30.66
CA PRO A 344 -1.35 19.66 31.33
C PRO A 344 0.04 19.26 30.79
N GLN A 345 0.11 18.26 29.91
CA GLN A 345 1.36 17.65 29.41
C GLN A 345 1.34 17.42 27.89
N ALA A 346 0.37 17.99 27.16
CA ALA A 346 0.26 17.86 25.71
C ALA A 346 -0.47 19.04 25.06
N ASP A 347 0.20 19.72 24.12
CA ASP A 347 -0.29 20.95 23.50
C ASP A 347 -1.48 20.78 22.53
N ARG A 348 -1.77 19.53 22.12
CA ARG A 348 -2.81 19.20 21.11
C ARG A 348 -3.91 18.29 21.63
N LEU A 349 -3.99 18.07 22.93
CA LEU A 349 -4.98 17.17 23.55
C LEU A 349 -5.80 17.95 24.57
N ASN A 350 -7.09 17.64 24.62
CA ASN A 350 -8.03 18.18 25.59
C ASN A 350 -8.56 17.04 26.47
N VAL A 351 -8.72 17.31 27.75
CA VAL A 351 -9.38 16.43 28.70
C VAL A 351 -10.84 16.86 28.78
N CYS A 352 -11.74 16.02 28.30
CA CYS A 352 -13.18 16.30 28.22
C CYS A 352 -13.92 15.51 29.31
N ALA A 353 -14.84 16.18 30.01
CA ALA A 353 -15.81 15.56 30.91
C ALA A 353 -17.12 15.35 30.14
N VAL A 354 -17.49 14.09 29.92
CA VAL A 354 -18.60 13.71 29.05
C VAL A 354 -19.71 13.03 29.86
N ASN A 355 -20.92 13.57 29.78
CA ASN A 355 -22.13 12.98 30.33
C ASN A 355 -22.72 11.96 29.35
N ILE A 356 -22.95 10.72 29.81
CA ILE A 356 -23.47 9.61 29.01
C ILE A 356 -24.85 9.10 29.50
N GLY A 357 -25.58 9.92 30.25
CA GLY A 357 -26.90 9.60 30.81
C GLY A 357 -26.94 9.67 32.34
N ASP A 358 -25.79 9.55 33.00
CA ASP A 358 -25.65 9.65 34.45
C ASP A 358 -24.99 10.98 34.81
N LYS A 359 -25.77 11.96 35.30
CA LYS A 359 -25.29 13.31 35.61
C LYS A 359 -24.27 13.36 36.76
N GLU A 360 -24.21 12.33 37.59
CA GLU A 360 -23.33 12.24 38.77
C GLU A 360 -21.97 11.62 38.44
N ASP A 361 -21.86 10.79 37.39
CA ASP A 361 -20.63 10.10 36.98
C ASP A 361 -20.20 10.51 35.56
N LEU A 362 -19.49 11.65 35.46
CA LEU A 362 -18.93 12.14 34.20
C LEU A 362 -17.72 11.29 33.77
N LEU A 363 -17.72 10.85 32.51
CA LEU A 363 -16.58 10.13 31.94
C LEU A 363 -15.50 11.09 31.48
N GLN A 364 -14.29 10.91 32.00
CA GLN A 364 -13.09 11.59 31.51
C GLN A 364 -12.60 10.92 30.22
N ILE A 365 -12.60 11.66 29.11
CA ILE A 365 -12.14 11.19 27.80
C ILE A 365 -11.17 12.20 27.22
N ILE A 366 -10.02 11.72 26.74
CA ILE A 366 -9.01 12.56 26.09
C ILE A 366 -9.32 12.66 24.60
N CYS A 367 -9.48 13.88 24.09
CA CYS A 367 -9.80 14.15 22.69
C CYS A 367 -8.78 15.12 22.08
N GLY A 368 -8.30 14.82 20.86
CA GLY A 368 -7.38 15.69 20.12
C GLY A 368 -8.03 16.47 18.98
N ALA A 369 -9.36 16.40 18.84
CA ALA A 369 -10.04 17.05 17.72
C ALA A 369 -10.13 18.58 17.92
N PRO A 370 -9.93 19.38 16.86
CA PRO A 370 -9.90 20.83 16.95
C PRO A 370 -11.30 21.45 17.15
N ASN A 371 -12.36 20.69 16.87
CA ASN A 371 -13.76 21.13 16.93
C ASN A 371 -14.49 20.75 18.24
N VAL A 372 -13.75 20.42 19.31
CA VAL A 372 -14.31 20.18 20.64
C VAL A 372 -14.90 21.47 21.21
N ARG A 373 -16.15 21.41 21.69
CA ARG A 373 -16.84 22.53 22.35
C ARG A 373 -17.73 22.04 23.49
N GLN A 374 -17.90 22.89 24.49
CA GLN A 374 -18.85 22.66 25.58
C GLN A 374 -20.30 22.60 25.04
N GLY A 375 -21.12 21.71 25.60
CA GLY A 375 -22.51 21.47 25.20
C GLY A 375 -22.68 20.71 23.89
N ALA A 376 -21.60 20.27 23.23
CA ALA A 376 -21.73 19.44 22.04
C ALA A 376 -22.19 18.02 22.39
N ARG A 377 -23.17 17.52 21.62
CA ARG A 377 -23.58 16.12 21.64
C ARG A 377 -22.75 15.33 20.64
N VAL A 378 -22.19 14.21 21.09
CA VAL A 378 -21.19 13.46 20.35
C VAL A 378 -21.40 11.95 20.54
N PRO A 379 -21.06 11.11 19.55
CA PRO A 379 -21.06 9.67 19.73
C PRO A 379 -19.86 9.24 20.58
N VAL A 380 -20.12 8.45 21.62
CA VAL A 380 -19.12 7.98 22.59
C VAL A 380 -19.06 6.45 22.58
N ALA A 381 -17.86 5.91 22.34
CA ALA A 381 -17.56 4.50 22.50
C ALA A 381 -17.13 4.21 23.95
N LYS A 382 -17.91 3.41 24.67
CA LYS A 382 -17.61 3.00 26.05
C LYS A 382 -16.45 1.99 26.08
N VAL A 383 -15.84 1.81 27.26
CA VAL A 383 -14.86 0.74 27.47
C VAL A 383 -15.48 -0.61 27.10
N GLY A 384 -14.80 -1.39 26.27
CA GLY A 384 -15.28 -2.67 25.76
C GLY A 384 -15.85 -2.62 24.35
N THR A 385 -16.15 -1.43 23.80
CA THR A 385 -16.57 -1.26 22.40
C THR A 385 -15.50 -1.76 21.45
N ARG A 386 -15.93 -2.50 20.42
CA ARG A 386 -15.09 -2.90 19.28
C ARG A 386 -15.49 -2.07 18.07
N LEU A 387 -14.61 -1.14 17.68
CA LEU A 387 -14.76 -0.35 16.47
C LEU A 387 -14.01 -1.03 15.32
N ALA A 388 -14.69 -1.12 14.17
CA ALA A 388 -14.08 -1.54 12.92
C ALA A 388 -13.65 -0.28 12.15
N ILE A 389 -12.45 0.20 12.43
CA ILE A 389 -11.93 1.43 11.83
C ILE A 389 -11.16 1.06 10.55
N LYS A 390 -11.43 1.76 9.46
CA LYS A 390 -10.53 1.81 8.29
C LYS A 390 -9.41 2.78 8.64
N GLU A 391 -8.18 2.30 8.77
CA GLU A 391 -7.06 3.21 9.00
C GLU A 391 -6.93 4.17 7.80
N PRO A 392 -6.73 5.49 8.01
CA PRO A 392 -6.20 6.35 6.97
C PRO A 392 -4.78 5.86 6.66
N GLU A 393 -4.49 5.68 5.37
CA GLU A 393 -3.29 5.04 4.82
C GLU A 393 -2.00 5.33 5.62
N SER A 394 -1.68 4.48 6.60
CA SER A 394 -0.29 4.25 6.98
C SER A 394 0.32 3.47 5.81
N GLY A 395 1.44 3.96 5.28
CA GLY A 395 2.00 3.59 3.99
C GLY A 395 2.55 2.16 3.88
N GLU A 396 1.78 1.14 4.23
CA GLU A 396 2.11 -0.26 3.97
C GLU A 396 0.93 -0.92 3.26
N LEU A 397 1.03 -0.97 1.93
CA LEU A 397 0.06 -1.65 1.09
C LEU A 397 0.30 -3.17 1.16
N TYR A 398 -0.44 -3.87 2.02
CA TYR A 398 -0.71 -5.29 1.85
C TYR A 398 -2.10 -5.46 1.23
N VAL A 399 -2.11 -6.00 0.01
CA VAL A 399 -3.32 -6.49 -0.65
C VAL A 399 -3.49 -7.93 -0.24
N GLN A 400 -4.24 -8.14 0.82
CA GLN A 400 -5.14 -9.28 0.99
C GLN A 400 -6.33 -8.70 1.77
N SER A 401 -7.54 -9.11 1.39
CA SER A 401 -8.81 -8.76 2.04
C SER A 401 -8.66 -8.63 3.57
N GLU A 402 -9.23 -7.57 4.16
CA GLU A 402 -9.27 -7.22 5.60
C GLU A 402 -8.25 -6.17 6.09
N CYS A 403 -8.42 -4.91 5.68
CA CYS A 403 -7.83 -3.74 6.36
C CYS A 403 -8.76 -3.11 7.41
N MET A 404 -9.52 -3.94 8.14
CA MET A 404 -10.27 -3.48 9.32
C MET A 404 -9.56 -3.95 10.59
N LYS A 405 -8.88 -3.02 11.27
CA LYS A 405 -8.26 -3.29 12.56
C LYS A 405 -9.31 -3.17 13.65
N LYS A 406 -9.49 -4.24 14.43
CA LYS A 406 -10.39 -4.25 15.60
C LYS A 406 -9.79 -3.38 16.70
N LEU A 407 -10.28 -2.16 16.87
CA LEU A 407 -9.90 -1.32 18.02
C LEU A 407 -10.85 -1.63 19.17
N LYS A 408 -10.36 -2.35 20.19
CA LYS A 408 -11.08 -2.56 21.45
C LYS A 408 -10.77 -1.40 22.39
N ILE A 409 -11.76 -0.58 22.69
CA ILE A 409 -11.62 0.53 23.63
C ILE A 409 -11.34 -0.02 25.03
N LYS A 410 -10.22 0.39 25.62
CA LYS A 410 -9.79 0.02 26.97
C LYS A 410 -9.52 1.30 27.76
N LYS A 411 -9.75 1.25 29.07
CA LYS A 411 -9.28 2.30 29.98
C LYS A 411 -7.76 2.40 29.88
N SER A 412 -7.26 3.56 29.50
CA SER A 412 -5.82 3.79 29.29
C SER A 412 -5.40 5.10 29.93
N LYS A 413 -4.11 5.18 30.29
CA LYS A 413 -3.50 6.42 30.78
C LYS A 413 -2.67 7.01 29.65
N LEU A 414 -2.96 8.25 29.28
CA LEU A 414 -2.18 8.99 28.30
C LEU A 414 -1.54 10.16 29.04
N ARG A 415 -0.20 10.15 29.15
CA ARG A 415 0.58 11.24 29.77
C ARG A 415 0.05 11.67 31.15
N GLY A 416 -0.26 10.71 32.01
CA GLY A 416 -0.72 10.94 33.38
C GLY A 416 -2.24 10.98 33.55
N GLU A 417 -2.99 11.37 32.51
CA GLU A 417 -4.46 11.48 32.55
C GLU A 417 -5.15 10.18 32.11
N VAL A 418 -6.28 9.86 32.73
CA VAL A 418 -7.04 8.64 32.45
C VAL A 418 -8.09 8.92 31.37
N SER A 419 -8.08 8.13 30.30
CA SER A 419 -9.17 8.11 29.32
C SER A 419 -10.04 6.87 29.50
N GLN A 420 -11.35 7.08 29.68
CA GLN A 420 -12.35 6.04 29.95
C GLN A 420 -13.28 5.77 28.75
N GLY A 421 -12.86 6.17 27.55
CA GLY A 421 -13.65 6.00 26.34
C GLY A 421 -13.00 6.65 25.13
N MET A 422 -13.76 6.78 24.06
CA MET A 422 -13.36 7.49 22.84
C MET A 422 -14.57 8.28 22.31
N ILE A 423 -14.34 9.55 21.95
CA ILE A 423 -15.33 10.35 21.20
C ILE A 423 -15.08 10.07 19.72
N CYS A 424 -16.12 9.65 19.00
CA CYS A 424 -15.98 9.17 17.63
C CYS A 424 -16.22 10.27 16.58
N SER A 425 -15.45 10.20 15.50
CA SER A 425 -15.64 10.95 14.25
C SER A 425 -16.52 10.20 13.25
N GLU A 426 -16.88 10.86 12.15
CA GLU A 426 -17.62 10.21 11.05
C GLU A 426 -16.82 9.07 10.41
N ALA A 427 -15.50 9.22 10.27
CA ALA A 427 -14.64 8.18 9.71
C ALA A 427 -14.57 6.95 10.64
N GLU A 428 -14.47 7.16 11.95
CA GLU A 428 -14.39 6.08 12.94
C GLU A 428 -15.72 5.31 13.07
N LEU A 429 -16.85 5.95 12.77
CA LEU A 429 -18.16 5.31 12.66
C LEU A 429 -18.43 4.68 11.29
N GLY A 430 -17.53 4.85 10.31
CA GLY A 430 -17.70 4.35 8.93
C GLY A 430 -18.69 5.16 8.09
N LEU A 431 -19.13 6.33 8.57
CA LEU A 431 -20.04 7.24 7.87
C LEU A 431 -19.35 8.02 6.73
N ALA A 432 -18.05 8.28 6.88
CA ALA A 432 -17.19 8.95 5.90
C ALA A 432 -15.88 8.18 5.72
N ASP A 433 -15.11 8.49 4.68
CA ASP A 433 -13.80 7.88 4.45
C ASP A 433 -12.67 8.65 5.15
N GLU A 434 -12.84 9.97 5.32
CA GLU A 434 -11.96 10.89 6.05
C GLU A 434 -12.81 11.90 6.84
N SER A 435 -12.31 12.41 7.96
CA SER A 435 -13.00 13.43 8.77
C SER A 435 -12.02 14.34 9.51
N ASP A 436 -12.25 15.66 9.46
CA ASP A 436 -11.38 16.68 10.07
C ASP A 436 -11.61 16.90 11.59
N GLY A 437 -12.52 16.14 12.20
CA GLY A 437 -12.87 16.29 13.62
C GLY A 437 -13.90 15.28 14.13
N ILE A 438 -14.36 15.48 15.36
CA ILE A 438 -15.42 14.66 15.98
C ILE A 438 -16.78 14.93 15.33
N LEU A 439 -17.67 13.93 15.33
CA LEU A 439 -19.04 14.10 14.84
C LEU A 439 -19.87 14.83 15.90
N ILE A 440 -20.34 16.03 15.56
CA ILE A 440 -21.28 16.79 16.39
C ILE A 440 -22.70 16.46 15.92
N LEU A 441 -23.53 16.03 16.86
CA LEU A 441 -24.95 15.72 16.64
C LEU A 441 -25.82 16.95 16.90
N ASP A 442 -27.03 16.94 16.33
CA ASP A 442 -28.00 18.00 16.55
C ASP A 442 -28.60 17.95 17.97
N ASP A 443 -29.22 19.05 18.40
CA ASP A 443 -29.78 19.23 19.75
C ASP A 443 -31.02 18.36 20.04
N ASP A 444 -31.46 17.53 19.11
CA ASP A 444 -32.51 16.53 19.26
C ASP A 444 -31.98 15.17 19.75
N ALA A 445 -30.67 14.94 19.74
CA ALA A 445 -30.06 13.66 20.13
C ALA A 445 -30.11 13.43 21.66
N VAL A 446 -30.95 12.51 22.15
CA VAL A 446 -31.10 12.27 23.60
C VAL A 446 -29.81 11.73 24.22
N VAL A 447 -29.28 12.41 25.25
CA VAL A 447 -28.05 11.96 25.95
C VAL A 447 -28.29 10.62 26.64
N GLY A 448 -27.36 9.68 26.43
CA GLY A 448 -27.40 8.32 26.98
C GLY A 448 -28.14 7.29 26.13
N SER A 449 -28.85 7.70 25.06
CA SER A 449 -29.45 6.75 24.11
C SER A 449 -28.39 6.08 23.22
N LEU A 450 -28.76 4.97 22.59
CA LEU A 450 -27.86 4.30 21.65
C LEU A 450 -27.71 5.14 20.37
N VAL A 451 -26.50 5.20 19.82
CA VAL A 451 -26.23 5.94 18.57
C VAL A 451 -27.09 5.43 17.39
N LEU A 452 -27.50 4.15 17.42
CA LEU A 452 -28.40 3.57 16.42
C LEU A 452 -29.85 4.01 16.53
N GLU A 453 -30.29 4.49 17.69
CA GLU A 453 -31.66 5.00 17.87
C GLU A 453 -31.82 6.40 17.26
N TYR A 454 -30.70 7.08 16.98
CA TYR A 454 -30.70 8.35 16.29
C TYR A 454 -30.94 8.16 14.79
N SER A 455 -32.13 8.55 14.33
CA SER A 455 -32.65 8.32 12.97
C SER A 455 -31.68 8.76 11.88
N THR A 456 -31.06 9.94 12.03
CA THR A 456 -30.11 10.50 11.06
C THR A 456 -28.87 9.61 10.87
N ILE A 457 -28.34 9.00 11.94
CA ILE A 457 -27.18 8.10 11.84
C ILE A 457 -27.61 6.73 11.33
N ALA A 458 -28.73 6.19 11.82
CA ALA A 458 -29.26 4.91 11.37
C ALA A 458 -29.50 4.90 9.86
N SER A 459 -30.13 5.94 9.31
CA SER A 459 -30.35 6.08 7.87
C SER A 459 -29.04 6.19 7.07
N ARG A 460 -28.04 6.91 7.58
CA ARG A 460 -26.72 7.03 6.91
C ARG A 460 -25.95 5.70 6.92
N LEU A 461 -26.01 4.93 8.00
CA LEU A 461 -25.38 3.61 8.09
C LEU A 461 -26.07 2.58 7.19
N GLN A 462 -27.40 2.64 7.09
CA GLN A 462 -28.18 1.82 6.15
C GLN A 462 -27.85 2.15 4.69
N ALA A 463 -27.72 3.44 4.35
CA ALA A 463 -27.36 3.87 2.99
C ALA A 463 -25.97 3.36 2.55
N ARG A 464 -25.05 3.14 3.49
CA ARG A 464 -23.73 2.53 3.25
C ARG A 464 -23.71 1.00 3.36
N GLY A 465 -24.84 0.35 3.65
CA GLY A 465 -24.94 -1.10 3.77
C GLY A 465 -24.22 -1.69 4.98
N ILE A 466 -23.93 -0.87 6.00
CA ILE A 466 -23.20 -1.27 7.22
C ILE A 466 -24.14 -1.98 8.21
N ILE A 467 -25.45 -1.70 8.14
CA ILE A 467 -26.48 -2.29 8.99
C ILE A 467 -27.61 -2.80 8.10
N ALA A 468 -28.14 -3.99 8.40
CA ALA A 468 -29.26 -4.58 7.68
C ALA A 468 -30.56 -3.76 7.87
N VAL A 469 -31.34 -3.62 6.80
CA VAL A 469 -32.66 -3.00 6.84
C VAL A 469 -33.58 -3.83 7.72
N LYS A 470 -34.00 -3.29 8.87
CA LYS A 470 -35.11 -3.87 9.63
C LYS A 470 -36.40 -3.47 8.89
N PRO A 471 -37.22 -4.41 8.40
CA PRO A 471 -38.48 -4.05 7.78
C PRO A 471 -39.34 -3.34 8.83
N THR A 472 -39.76 -2.11 8.49
CA THR A 472 -40.70 -1.34 9.31
C THR A 472 -41.99 -2.17 9.42
N PRO A 473 -42.53 -2.42 10.63
CA PRO A 473 -43.84 -3.04 10.73
C PRO A 473 -44.85 -2.11 10.07
N VAL A 474 -45.51 -2.61 9.01
CA VAL A 474 -46.66 -1.96 8.42
C VAL A 474 -47.72 -1.85 9.52
N VAL A 475 -48.01 -0.62 9.95
CA VAL A 475 -49.14 -0.34 10.82
C VAL A 475 -50.39 -0.77 10.06
N ALA A 476 -51.04 -1.83 10.53
CA ALA A 476 -52.31 -2.29 10.00
C ALA A 476 -53.35 -1.16 10.14
N PRO A 477 -54.16 -0.86 9.11
CA PRO A 477 -55.24 0.11 9.25
C PRO A 477 -56.23 -0.37 10.31
N LEU A 478 -56.60 0.54 11.22
CA LEU A 478 -57.71 0.40 12.16
C LEU A 478 -58.95 -0.12 11.43
N GLN A 479 -59.40 -1.32 11.78
CA GLN A 479 -60.72 -1.82 11.36
C GLN A 479 -61.78 -0.95 12.04
N ALA A 480 -62.63 -0.33 11.23
CA ALA A 480 -63.82 0.38 11.69
C ALA A 480 -64.78 -0.61 12.37
N GLU A 481 -65.25 -0.26 13.56
CA GLU A 481 -66.34 -0.97 14.24
C GLU A 481 -67.63 -0.88 13.40
N PRO A 482 -68.41 -1.97 13.29
CA PRO A 482 -69.75 -1.90 12.70
C PRO A 482 -70.72 -1.28 13.72
N THR A 483 -71.12 -0.03 13.49
CA THR A 483 -72.34 0.53 14.08
C THR A 483 -73.56 -0.19 13.51
N SER A 484 -74.35 -0.73 14.43
CA SER A 484 -75.70 -1.26 14.24
C SER A 484 -76.67 -0.22 13.66
N GLU A 485 -77.39 -0.61 12.62
CA GLU A 485 -78.83 -0.37 12.44
C GLU A 485 -79.51 -1.67 12.01
#